data_AF-A0A4Y9F390-F1
#
_entry.id   AF-A0A4Y9F390-F1
#
_cell.length_a   1.000
_cell.length_b   1.000
_cell.length_c   1.000
_cell.angle_alpha   90.00
_cell.angle_beta   90.00
_cell.angle_gamma   90.00
#
_symmetry.space_group_name_H-M   'P 1'
#
loop_
_entity.id
_entity.type
_entity.pdbx_description
1 polymer ?
#
loop_
_entity_poly.entity_id
_entity_poly.type
_entity_poly.pdbx_seq_one_letter_code
_entity_poly.pdbx_strand_id
1 'polypeptide(L)' 'MLDVLAPGGAVGSDVWSTVNTGAYTQAGPGYGPLNGTSMAAPHVSGIIDMMKERNPNLTVEQIRTIS' A
#
# COMPACT_ATOMS: atom_id res chain seq x y z
N MET A 1 -15.40 7.81 -7.36
CA MET A 1 -15.98 6.66 -6.65
C MET A 1 -14.85 5.96 -5.92
N LEU A 2 -15.12 5.51 -4.70
CA LEU A 2 -14.18 4.83 -3.83
C LEU A 2 -14.62 3.37 -3.75
N ASP A 3 -13.80 2.43 -4.25
CA ASP A 3 -14.13 1.00 -4.30
C ASP A 3 -13.56 0.23 -3.11
N VAL A 4 -12.43 0.64 -2.54
CA VAL A 4 -11.72 -0.11 -1.49
C VAL A 4 -10.98 0.80 -0.51
N LEU A 5 -10.89 0.36 0.74
CA LEU A 5 -10.12 1.00 1.80
C LEU A 5 -8.97 0.10 2.23
N ALA A 6 -7.79 0.68 2.42
CA ALA A 6 -6.63 -0.01 2.98
C ALA A 6 -5.79 0.93 3.84
N PRO A 7 -4.93 0.39 4.74
CA PRO A 7 -4.08 1.21 5.61
C PRO A 7 -3.10 2.06 4.80
N GLY A 8 -3.38 3.36 4.72
CA GLY A 8 -2.47 4.37 4.17
C GLY A 8 -1.71 5.16 5.23
N GLY A 9 -1.98 4.89 6.51
CA GLY A 9 -1.46 5.67 7.64
C GLY A 9 -2.18 7.01 7.83
N ALA A 10 -2.09 7.54 9.05
CA ALA A 10 -2.51 8.89 9.41
C ALA A 10 -1.54 9.45 10.47
N VAL A 11 -1.61 10.75 10.76
CA VAL A 11 -0.75 11.37 11.77
C VAL A 11 -0.88 10.63 13.10
N GLY A 12 0.22 10.03 13.58
CA GLY A 12 0.24 9.23 14.81
C GLY A 12 -0.10 7.74 14.61
N SER A 13 -0.42 7.33 13.40
CA SER A 13 -0.63 5.94 12.97
C SER A 13 -0.04 5.71 11.56
N ASP A 14 1.17 6.23 11.35
CA ASP A 14 1.86 6.22 10.06
C ASP A 14 2.36 4.82 9.65
N VAL A 15 2.58 4.63 8.35
CA VAL A 15 3.20 3.42 7.80
C VAL A 15 4.72 3.62 7.77
N TRP A 16 5.43 2.85 8.60
CA TRP A 16 6.89 2.87 8.63
C TRP A 16 7.47 2.29 7.34
N SER A 17 8.17 3.14 6.58
CA SER A 17 8.66 2.83 5.24
C SER A 17 10.15 3.09 5.12
N THR A 18 10.81 2.39 4.19
CA THR A 18 12.21 2.65 3.90
C THR A 18 12.38 4.04 3.27
N VAL A 19 13.28 4.84 3.83
CA VAL A 19 13.56 6.22 3.36
C VAL A 19 15.06 6.45 3.24
N ASN A 20 15.43 7.43 2.41
CA ASN A 20 16.76 8.02 2.45
C ASN A 20 16.81 9.03 3.60
N THR A 21 17.82 8.91 4.47
CA THR A 21 18.01 9.84 5.60
C THR A 21 18.60 11.20 5.19
N GLY A 22 19.06 11.35 3.94
CA GLY A 22 19.60 12.60 3.43
C GLY A 22 18.51 13.51 2.85
N ALA A 23 18.61 14.81 3.14
CA ALA A 23 17.61 15.81 2.73
C ALA A 23 17.71 16.22 1.25
N TYR A 24 18.92 16.26 0.69
CA TYR A 24 19.18 16.73 -0.68
C TYR A 24 20.01 15.75 -1.52
N THR A 25 20.74 14.86 -0.87
CA THR A 25 21.55 13.80 -1.49
C THR A 25 21.36 12.49 -0.71
N GLN A 26 21.79 11.37 -1.28
CA GLN A 26 21.70 10.08 -0.58
C GLN A 26 22.71 10.05 0.58
N ALA A 27 22.20 9.88 1.80
CA ALA A 27 23.03 9.78 3.00
C ALA A 27 23.08 8.32 3.52
N GLY A 28 21.94 7.64 3.54
CA GLY A 28 21.87 6.24 3.97
C GLY A 28 20.43 5.73 4.04
N PRO A 29 20.25 4.41 4.17
CA PRO A 29 18.94 3.81 4.37
C PRO A 29 18.45 4.07 5.80
N GLY A 30 17.15 4.27 5.96
CA GLY A 30 16.49 4.33 7.25
C GLY A 30 15.02 3.95 7.14
N TYR A 31 14.31 4.03 8.25
CA TYR A 31 12.86 3.92 8.29
C TYR A 31 12.26 5.23 8.79
N GLY A 32 11.18 5.67 8.16
CA GLY A 32 10.47 6.89 8.55
C GLY A 32 8.96 6.72 8.42
N PRO A 33 8.18 7.52 9.18
CA PRO A 33 6.73 7.52 9.08
C PRO A 33 6.31 8.14 7.74
N LEU A 34 5.53 7.40 6.94
CA LEU A 34 4.87 7.90 5.75
C LEU A 34 3.37 7.64 5.84
N ASN A 35 2.57 8.57 5.33
CA ASN A 35 1.12 8.44 5.25
C ASN A 35 0.57 8.97 3.91
N GLY A 36 -0.51 8.36 3.42
CA GLY A 36 -1.20 8.76 2.20
C GLY A 36 -1.75 7.59 1.38
N THR A 37 -2.48 7.91 0.31
CA THR A 37 -3.06 6.91 -0.60
C THR A 37 -2.00 6.07 -1.30
N SER A 38 -0.81 6.62 -1.55
CA SER A 38 0.34 5.87 -2.06
C SER A 38 0.80 4.75 -1.13
N MET A 39 0.55 4.85 0.18
CA MET A 39 0.85 3.80 1.16
C MET A 39 -0.28 2.78 1.29
N ALA A 40 -1.52 3.16 0.96
CA ALA A 40 -2.65 2.24 0.88
C ALA A 40 -2.60 1.36 -0.38
N ALA A 41 -2.11 1.90 -1.50
CA ALA A 41 -1.99 1.19 -2.78
C ALA A 41 -1.26 -0.17 -2.70
N PRO A 42 -0.04 -0.28 -2.09
CA PRO A 42 0.66 -1.57 -1.99
C PRO A 42 -0.08 -2.58 -1.09
N HIS A 43 -0.85 -2.12 -0.09
CA HIS A 43 -1.67 -3.00 0.73
C HIS A 43 -2.83 -3.61 -0.08
N VAL A 44 -3.50 -2.79 -0.90
CA VAL A 44 -4.55 -3.28 -1.81
C VAL A 44 -3.98 -4.26 -2.83
N SER A 45 -2.85 -3.93 -3.47
CA SER A 45 -2.26 -4.81 -4.48
C SER A 45 -1.85 -6.17 -3.90
N GLY A 46 -1.29 -6.19 -2.68
CA GLY A 46 -0.92 -7.46 -2.02
C GLY A 46 -2.12 -8.38 -1.79
N ILE A 47 -3.27 -7.83 -1.37
CA ILE A 47 -4.50 -8.63 -1.20
C ILE A 47 -4.98 -9.15 -2.56
N ILE A 48 -4.98 -8.32 -3.60
CA ILE A 48 -5.37 -8.71 -4.95
C ILE A 48 -4.47 -9.82 -5.49
N ASP A 49 -3.17 -9.75 -5.22
CA ASP A 49 -2.21 -10.79 -5.61
C ASP A 49 -2.53 -12.11 -4.91
N MET A 50 -2.84 -12.11 -3.60
CA MET A 50 -3.28 -13.31 -2.88
C MET A 50 -4.61 -13.87 -3.42
N MET A 51 -5.55 -13.00 -3.80
CA MET A 51 -6.81 -13.42 -4.42
C MET A 51 -6.55 -14.14 -5.74
N LYS A 52 -5.64 -13.61 -6.57
CA LYS A 52 -5.25 -14.21 -7.85
C LYS A 52 -4.39 -15.46 -7.70
N GLU A 53 -3.56 -15.55 -6.67
CA GLU A 53 -2.83 -16.78 -6.33
C GLU A 53 -3.82 -17.93 -6.06
N ARG A 54 -4.88 -17.65 -5.31
CA ARG A 54 -5.92 -18.62 -5.01
C ARG A 54 -6.79 -18.96 -6.23
N ASN A 55 -7.14 -17.96 -7.03
CA ASN A 55 -7.92 -18.15 -8.25
C ASN A 55 -7.42 -17.21 -9.37
N PRO A 56 -6.56 -17.71 -10.27
CA PRO A 56 -5.98 -16.92 -11.35
C PRO A 56 -7.01 -16.36 -12.34
N ASN A 57 -8.23 -16.94 -12.39
CA ASN A 57 -9.28 -16.55 -13.32
C ASN A 57 -10.19 -15.43 -12.78
N LEU A 58 -9.92 -14.89 -11.59
CA LEU A 58 -10.70 -13.78 -11.05
C LEU A 58 -10.61 -12.55 -11.96
N THR A 59 -11.78 -12.00 -12.33
CA THR A 59 -11.86 -10.76 -13.08
C THR A 59 -11.71 -9.55 -12.15
N VAL A 60 -11.39 -8.39 -12.75
CA VAL A 60 -11.27 -7.12 -12.00
C VAL A 60 -12.57 -6.78 -11.27
N GLU A 61 -13.73 -7.03 -11.88
CA GLU A 61 -15.02 -6.73 -11.23
C GLU A 61 -15.35 -7.68 -10.09
N GLN A 62 -14.97 -8.96 -10.22
CA GLN A 62 -15.08 -9.89 -9.09
C GLN A 62 -14.19 -9.44 -7.93
N ILE A 63 -12.98 -8.96 -8.20
CA ILE A 63 -12.07 -8.44 -7.18
C ILE A 63 -12.66 -7.20 -6.48
N ARG A 64 -13.26 -6.28 -7.23
CA ARG A 64 -13.87 -5.05 -6.68
C ARG A 64 -15.13 -5.29 -5.86
N THR A 65 -15.85 -6.37 -6.10
CA THR A 65 -17.12 -6.67 -5.40
C THR A 65 -16.90 -7.45 -4.10
N ILE A 66 -15.67 -7.88 -3.82
CA ILE A 66 -15.34 -8.66 -2.61
C ILE A 66 -15.05 -7.75 -1.40
N SER A 67 -14.86 -6.44 -1.61
CA SER A 67 -14.60 -5.43 -0.56
C SER A 67 -15.87 -4.86 0.07
#